data_AF-A0AAU6AIZ0-F1
#
_entry.id   AF-A0AAU6AIZ0-F1
#
_cell.length_a   1.000
_cell.length_b   1.000
_cell.length_c   1.000
_cell.angle_alpha   90.00
_cell.angle_beta   90.00
_cell.angle_gamma   90.00
#
_symmetry.space_group_name_H-M   'P 1'
#
loop_
_entity.id
_entity.type
_entity.pdbx_description
1 polymer ?
#
loop_
_entity_poly.entity_id
_entity_poly.type
_entity_poly.pdbx_seq_one_letter_code
_entity_poly.pdbx_strand_id
1 'polypeptide(L)'
;MSEYDDHVRQSLEGQHDDPSEDLGMDAMRWTPAPVSEAVTDEAMQTAADTAHALLDRAADAYLSLLNAVLGDGTHHMVASASTPHGDVTEGQELTVMGDALIINEAASMRVCAVLAAGMVGCATGGLVVRTFGPDGSEFVRGWRVRNFWLRPLTAEDIREAYSVDTETGASLAPEPGVEYRQAERVPRPEADGSSASTGRTAPRDNRPPNRRN
;
A
#
# COMPACT_ATOMS: atom_id res chain seq x y z
N MET A 1 8.88 41.63 6.00
CA MET A 1 8.20 41.49 7.31
C MET A 1 7.21 42.64 7.49
N SER A 2 6.08 42.61 6.78
CA SER A 2 5.06 43.67 6.91
C SER A 2 3.63 43.26 6.50
N GLU A 3 3.42 42.06 5.95
CA GLU A 3 2.07 41.57 5.61
C GLU A 3 1.44 40.70 6.70
N TYR A 4 2.27 40.11 7.58
CA TYR A 4 1.77 39.24 8.66
C TYR A 4 1.21 40.02 9.85
N ASP A 5 1.76 41.21 10.13
CA ASP A 5 1.29 42.08 11.23
C ASP A 5 -0.04 42.77 10.91
N ASP A 6 -0.36 42.95 9.62
CA ASP A 6 -1.61 43.61 9.20
C ASP A 6 -2.81 42.69 9.39
N HIS A 7 -2.62 41.38 9.22
CA HIS A 7 -3.67 40.37 9.37
C HIS A 7 -4.07 40.16 10.84
N VAL A 8 -3.11 40.25 11.77
CA VAL A 8 -3.38 40.13 13.21
C VAL A 8 -4.13 41.36 13.73
N ARG A 9 -3.89 42.53 13.15
CA ARG A 9 -4.53 43.78 13.57
C ARG A 9 -5.99 43.87 13.14
N GLN A 10 -6.32 43.40 11.93
CA GLN A 10 -7.71 43.33 11.45
C GLN A 10 -8.60 42.39 12.27
N SER A 11 -8.04 41.32 12.84
CA SER A 11 -8.81 40.35 13.63
C SER A 11 -9.27 40.88 15.00
N LEU A 12 -8.58 41.89 15.56
CA LEU A 12 -8.92 42.49 16.86
C LEU A 12 -9.96 43.62 16.78
N GLU A 13 -10.17 44.20 15.60
CA GLU A 13 -11.09 45.34 15.39
C GLU A 13 -12.52 44.92 15.01
N GLY A 14 -12.81 43.60 15.00
CA GLY A 14 -14.17 43.08 14.84
C GLY A 14 -14.74 43.18 13.42
N GLN A 15 -13.89 43.40 12.42
CA GLN A 15 -14.25 43.42 11.01
C GLN A 15 -13.88 42.10 10.34
N HIS A 16 -14.54 41.01 10.74
CA HIS A 16 -14.49 39.75 10.01
C HIS A 16 -15.90 39.50 9.45
N ASP A 17 -16.06 39.72 8.14
CA ASP A 17 -17.22 39.19 7.42
C ASP A 17 -17.13 37.67 7.53
N ASP A 18 -18.00 37.07 8.33
CA ASP A 18 -18.04 35.63 8.54
C ASP A 18 -18.38 34.94 7.20
N PRO A 19 -17.46 34.19 6.58
CA PRO A 19 -17.75 33.50 5.33
C PRO A 19 -18.77 32.36 5.51
N SER A 20 -19.20 32.07 6.75
CA SER A 20 -20.25 31.11 7.04
C SER A 20 -21.66 31.64 6.77
N GLU A 21 -21.87 32.97 6.69
CA GLU A 21 -23.21 33.53 6.43
C GLU A 21 -23.63 33.47 4.95
N ASP A 22 -22.69 33.29 4.01
CA ASP A 22 -22.97 33.25 2.56
C ASP A 22 -23.16 31.82 2.00
N LEU A 23 -22.90 30.80 2.83
CA LEU A 23 -23.22 29.41 2.53
C LEU A 23 -24.53 29.06 3.23
N GLY A 24 -25.67 29.33 2.57
CA GLY A 24 -26.99 28.98 3.10
C GLY A 24 -27.00 27.55 3.66
N MET A 25 -27.69 27.31 4.78
CA MET A 25 -27.73 26.02 5.51
C MET A 25 -27.96 24.78 4.63
N ASP A 26 -28.53 24.94 3.44
CA ASP A 26 -28.69 23.88 2.43
C ASP A 26 -27.38 23.42 1.78
N ALA A 27 -26.34 24.27 1.70
CA ALA A 27 -25.02 23.95 1.16
C ALA A 27 -24.16 23.09 2.11
N MET A 28 -24.42 23.15 3.43
CA MET A 28 -23.80 22.25 4.42
C MET A 28 -24.60 20.95 4.61
N ARG A 29 -25.75 20.81 3.96
CA ARG A 29 -26.58 19.62 4.08
C ARG A 29 -26.04 18.54 3.15
N TRP A 30 -25.37 17.54 3.73
CA TRP A 30 -24.98 16.32 3.00
C TRP A 30 -26.19 15.78 2.23
N THR A 31 -26.13 15.90 0.91
CA THR A 31 -27.13 15.35 -0.01
C THR A 31 -26.59 14.01 -0.50
N PRO A 32 -27.18 12.88 -0.09
CA PRO A 32 -26.75 11.59 -0.62
C PRO A 32 -26.93 11.60 -2.14
N ALA A 33 -25.97 11.03 -2.86
CA ALA A 33 -26.06 10.84 -4.30
C ALA A 33 -27.39 10.14 -4.65
N PRO A 34 -28.03 10.46 -5.78
CA PRO A 34 -29.25 9.79 -6.21
C PRO A 34 -29.02 8.28 -6.23
N VAL A 35 -30.01 7.53 -5.74
CA VAL A 35 -29.97 6.06 -5.65
C VAL A 35 -29.67 5.51 -7.05
N SER A 36 -28.44 5.05 -7.25
CA SER A 36 -28.08 4.27 -8.43
C SER A 36 -28.92 2.99 -8.46
N GLU A 37 -29.11 2.40 -9.64
CA GLU A 37 -29.81 1.12 -9.81
C GLU A 37 -29.49 0.17 -8.64
N ALA A 38 -30.52 -0.40 -8.01
CA ALA A 38 -30.36 -1.15 -6.77
C ALA A 38 -29.27 -2.21 -6.93
N VAL A 39 -28.09 -1.94 -6.37
CA VAL A 39 -26.99 -2.90 -6.32
C VAL A 39 -27.56 -4.10 -5.57
N THR A 40 -27.52 -5.27 -6.20
CA THR A 40 -28.08 -6.47 -5.58
C THR A 40 -27.25 -6.85 -4.36
N ASP A 41 -27.88 -7.46 -3.36
CA ASP A 41 -27.18 -7.99 -2.18
C ASP A 41 -26.02 -8.94 -2.60
N GLU A 42 -26.20 -9.69 -3.68
CA GLU A 42 -25.17 -10.57 -4.27
C GLU A 42 -23.96 -9.79 -4.82
N ALA A 43 -24.20 -8.67 -5.51
CA ALA A 43 -23.13 -7.81 -6.00
C ALA A 43 -22.38 -7.13 -4.86
N MET A 44 -23.09 -6.69 -3.81
CA MET A 44 -22.48 -6.14 -2.60
C MET A 44 -21.62 -7.19 -1.88
N GLN A 45 -22.14 -8.41 -1.73
CA GLN A 45 -21.39 -9.51 -1.10
C GLN A 45 -20.14 -9.86 -1.90
N THR A 46 -20.25 -9.97 -3.23
CA THR A 46 -19.11 -10.25 -4.11
C THR A 46 -18.03 -9.17 -4.00
N ALA A 47 -18.43 -7.90 -3.93
CA ALA A 47 -17.51 -6.79 -3.75
C ALA A 47 -16.81 -6.84 -2.38
N ALA A 48 -17.55 -7.15 -1.30
CA ALA A 48 -16.99 -7.33 0.02
C ALA A 48 -16.00 -8.49 0.09
N ASP A 49 -16.33 -9.65 -0.48
CA ASP A 49 -15.45 -10.82 -0.53
C ASP A 49 -14.17 -10.52 -1.32
N THR A 50 -14.30 -9.78 -2.43
CA THR A 50 -13.16 -9.32 -3.21
C THR A 50 -12.28 -8.37 -2.41
N ALA A 51 -12.87 -7.41 -1.69
CA ALA A 51 -12.13 -6.47 -0.85
C ALA A 51 -11.36 -7.19 0.28
N HIS A 52 -11.99 -8.16 0.95
CA HIS A 52 -11.33 -8.99 1.96
C HIS A 52 -10.16 -9.76 1.36
N ALA A 53 -10.36 -10.43 0.22
CA ALA A 53 -9.29 -11.19 -0.44
C ALA A 53 -8.10 -10.29 -0.85
N LEU A 54 -8.35 -9.05 -1.28
CA LEU A 54 -7.29 -8.08 -1.59
C LEU A 54 -6.56 -7.60 -0.32
N LEU A 55 -7.29 -7.40 0.78
CA LEU A 55 -6.69 -7.01 2.05
C LEU A 55 -5.81 -8.13 2.63
N ASP A 56 -6.28 -9.38 2.60
CA ASP A 56 -5.49 -10.55 2.99
C ASP A 56 -4.21 -10.64 2.15
N ARG A 57 -4.34 -10.43 0.84
CA ARG A 57 -3.21 -10.44 -0.09
C ARG A 57 -2.21 -9.32 0.17
N ALA A 58 -2.69 -8.14 0.57
CA ALA A 58 -1.85 -7.02 0.96
C ALA A 58 -1.14 -7.29 2.30
N ALA A 59 -1.85 -7.86 3.27
CA ALA A 59 -1.27 -8.27 4.55
C ALA A 59 -0.17 -9.34 4.36
N ASP A 60 -0.40 -10.34 3.51
CA ASP A 60 0.63 -11.32 3.12
C ASP A 60 1.87 -10.63 2.54
N ALA A 61 1.68 -9.65 1.65
CA ALA A 61 2.79 -8.93 1.01
C ALA A 61 3.59 -8.14 2.04
N TYR A 62 2.87 -7.46 2.94
CA TYR A 62 3.43 -6.67 4.01
C TYR A 62 4.23 -7.56 4.98
N LEU A 63 3.66 -8.65 5.46
CA LEU A 63 4.33 -9.60 6.36
C LEU A 63 5.54 -10.26 5.70
N SER A 64 5.44 -10.67 4.43
CA SER A 64 6.58 -11.18 3.68
C SER A 64 7.71 -10.15 3.54
N LEU A 65 7.38 -8.86 3.35
CA LEU A 65 8.37 -7.80 3.29
C LEU A 65 9.07 -7.62 4.63
N LEU A 66 8.31 -7.54 5.73
CA LEU A 66 8.85 -7.40 7.08
C LEU A 66 9.80 -8.56 7.42
N ASN A 67 9.37 -9.79 7.15
CA ASN A 67 10.08 -10.99 7.61
C ASN A 67 11.28 -11.38 6.75
N ALA A 68 11.26 -11.07 5.45
CA ALA A 68 12.24 -11.60 4.50
C ALA A 68 13.11 -10.55 3.82
N VAL A 69 12.80 -9.26 3.97
CA VAL A 69 13.47 -8.19 3.21
C VAL A 69 13.95 -7.04 4.08
N LEU A 70 13.19 -6.70 5.14
CA LEU A 70 13.67 -5.72 6.11
C LEU A 70 14.65 -6.40 7.05
N GLY A 71 15.87 -5.87 7.10
CA GLY A 71 16.86 -6.21 8.12
C GLY A 71 16.84 -5.15 9.22
N ASP A 72 17.78 -5.26 10.16
CA ASP A 72 17.88 -4.34 11.30
C ASP A 72 17.92 -2.86 10.91
N GLY A 73 17.18 -2.04 11.66
CA GLY A 73 17.12 -0.59 11.48
C GLY A 73 15.75 0.01 11.77
N THR A 74 15.65 1.32 11.62
CA THR A 74 14.37 2.04 11.62
C THR A 74 13.94 2.28 10.17
N HIS A 75 12.68 1.98 9.86
CA HIS A 75 12.14 2.03 8.52
C HIS A 75 10.92 2.95 8.48
N HIS A 76 10.98 3.94 7.59
CA HIS A 76 9.86 4.81 7.28
C HIS A 76 9.25 4.28 5.98
N MET A 77 8.06 3.71 6.11
CA MET A 77 7.33 3.09 5.02
C MET A 77 6.18 3.99 4.60
N VAL A 78 6.02 4.18 3.29
CA VAL A 78 4.91 4.92 2.70
C VAL A 78 4.32 4.10 1.57
N ALA A 79 3.04 3.76 1.70
CA ALA A 79 2.25 3.16 0.63
C ALA A 79 1.43 4.23 -0.07
N SER A 80 1.30 4.12 -1.38
CA SER A 80 0.43 4.97 -2.18
C SER A 80 -0.39 4.15 -3.16
N ALA A 81 -1.58 4.62 -3.48
CA ALA A 81 -2.43 4.10 -4.53
C ALA A 81 -3.15 5.23 -5.26
N SER A 82 -3.15 5.17 -6.58
CA SER A 82 -3.98 6.04 -7.43
C SER A 82 -5.16 5.24 -7.94
N THR A 83 -6.36 5.67 -7.56
CA THR A 83 -7.63 4.99 -7.91
C THR A 83 -8.51 5.93 -8.73
N PRO A 84 -9.57 5.43 -9.39
CA PRO A 84 -10.57 6.29 -10.04
C PRO A 84 -11.26 7.29 -9.09
N HIS A 85 -11.16 7.07 -7.77
CA HIS A 85 -11.78 7.92 -6.75
C HIS A 85 -10.79 8.89 -6.08
N GLY A 86 -9.54 8.90 -6.53
CA GLY A 86 -8.47 9.75 -6.00
C GLY A 86 -7.25 8.97 -5.55
N ASP A 87 -6.24 9.73 -5.14
CA ASP A 87 -4.98 9.23 -4.59
C ASP A 87 -5.10 9.04 -3.08
N VAL A 88 -4.56 7.93 -2.58
CA VAL A 88 -4.52 7.60 -1.16
C VAL A 88 -3.09 7.25 -0.77
N THR A 89 -2.60 7.86 0.30
CA THR A 89 -1.24 7.65 0.80
C THR A 89 -1.28 7.46 2.31
N GLU A 90 -0.60 6.42 2.80
CA GLU A 90 -0.49 6.13 4.24
C GLU A 90 0.94 5.72 4.57
N GLY A 91 1.38 6.09 5.78
CA GLY A 91 2.74 5.84 6.22
C GLY A 91 2.81 5.25 7.62
N GLN A 92 3.93 4.58 7.89
CA GLN A 92 4.27 4.11 9.22
C GLN A 92 5.79 4.14 9.44
N GLU A 93 6.18 4.36 10.67
CA GLU A 93 7.53 4.09 11.15
C GLU A 93 7.52 2.74 11.89
N LEU A 94 8.54 1.92 11.64
CA LEU A 94 8.74 0.66 12.33
C LEU A 94 10.23 0.43 12.56
N THR A 95 10.56 -0.38 13.57
CA THR A 95 11.95 -0.72 13.89
C THR A 95 12.11 -2.24 13.96
N VAL A 96 13.13 -2.75 13.27
CA VAL A 96 13.57 -4.16 13.31
C VAL A 96 14.88 -4.24 14.09
N MET A 97 14.94 -5.13 15.08
CA MET A 97 16.13 -5.40 15.89
C MET A 97 16.26 -6.90 16.15
N GLY A 98 16.98 -7.61 15.29
CA GLY A 98 17.02 -9.07 15.31
C GLY A 98 15.60 -9.63 15.12
N ASP A 99 15.14 -10.42 16.10
CA ASP A 99 13.79 -11.01 16.07
C ASP A 99 12.70 -10.06 16.63
N ALA A 100 13.07 -8.87 17.13
CA ALA A 100 12.12 -7.90 17.67
C ALA A 100 11.63 -6.95 16.59
N LEU A 101 10.31 -6.78 16.51
CA LEU A 101 9.62 -5.84 15.62
C LEU A 101 8.79 -4.86 16.45
N ILE A 102 9.07 -3.57 16.29
CA ILE A 102 8.28 -2.48 16.88
C ILE A 102 7.47 -1.83 15.76
N ILE A 103 6.16 -1.97 15.81
CA ILE A 103 5.22 -1.43 14.81
C ILE A 103 4.02 -0.76 15.50
N ASN A 104 3.36 0.13 14.78
CA ASN A 104 2.01 0.60 15.12
C ASN A 104 0.99 -0.21 14.31
N GLU A 105 0.30 -1.14 14.96
CA GLU A 105 -0.66 -2.06 14.31
C GLU A 105 -1.73 -1.32 13.48
N ALA A 106 -2.25 -0.20 13.99
CA ALA A 106 -3.26 0.58 13.27
C ALA A 106 -2.68 1.24 12.00
N ALA A 107 -1.44 1.75 12.07
CA ALA A 107 -0.75 2.28 10.90
C ALA A 107 -0.41 1.17 9.90
N SER A 108 0.00 -0.01 10.38
CA SER A 108 0.26 -1.18 9.53
C SER A 108 -1.00 -1.61 8.76
N MET A 109 -2.17 -1.60 9.42
CA MET A 109 -3.44 -1.91 8.77
C MET A 109 -3.82 -0.87 7.70
N ARG A 110 -3.62 0.43 7.97
CA ARG A 110 -3.86 1.48 6.97
C ARG A 110 -2.95 1.34 5.75
N VAL A 111 -1.67 1.03 5.96
CA VAL A 111 -0.73 0.71 4.88
C VAL A 111 -1.21 -0.50 4.07
N CYS A 112 -1.68 -1.57 4.71
CA CYS A 112 -2.24 -2.73 4.02
C CYS A 112 -3.49 -2.36 3.19
N ALA A 113 -4.37 -1.51 3.72
CA ALA A 113 -5.55 -1.03 3.00
C ALA A 113 -5.18 -0.23 1.74
N VAL A 114 -4.16 0.63 1.81
CA VAL A 114 -3.67 1.36 0.62
C VAL A 114 -3.05 0.40 -0.40
N LEU A 115 -2.27 -0.58 0.04
CA LEU A 115 -1.75 -1.62 -0.86
C LEU A 115 -2.87 -2.41 -1.52
N ALA A 116 -3.92 -2.78 -0.79
CA ALA A 116 -5.10 -3.47 -1.32
C ALA A 116 -5.83 -2.61 -2.36
N ALA A 117 -5.97 -1.30 -2.12
CA ALA A 117 -6.53 -0.36 -3.10
C ALA A 117 -5.70 -0.34 -4.39
N GLY A 118 -4.37 -0.32 -4.29
CA GLY A 118 -3.45 -0.39 -5.43
C GLY A 118 -3.46 -1.74 -6.17
N MET A 119 -4.10 -2.77 -5.62
CA MET A 119 -4.28 -4.07 -6.26
C MET A 119 -5.56 -4.17 -7.10
N VAL A 120 -6.49 -3.22 -6.98
CA VAL A 120 -7.70 -3.16 -7.79
C VAL A 120 -7.32 -2.95 -9.27
N GLY A 121 -7.99 -3.65 -10.19
CA GLY A 121 -7.55 -3.73 -11.59
C GLY A 121 -7.48 -2.39 -12.36
N CYS A 122 -8.14 -1.34 -11.86
CA CYS A 122 -8.11 0.01 -12.43
C CYS A 122 -7.22 0.99 -11.65
N ALA A 123 -6.48 0.52 -10.65
CA ALA A 123 -5.61 1.33 -9.81
C ALA A 123 -4.13 1.07 -10.12
N THR A 124 -3.28 2.03 -9.75
CA THR A 124 -1.84 1.81 -9.58
C THR A 124 -1.51 1.92 -8.10
N GLY A 125 -0.44 1.26 -7.67
CA GLY A 125 0.01 1.39 -6.29
C GLY A 125 1.49 1.07 -6.13
N GLY A 126 2.04 1.51 -5.01
CA GLY A 126 3.44 1.33 -4.69
C GLY A 126 3.70 1.41 -3.20
N LEU A 127 4.92 1.02 -2.85
CA LEU A 127 5.45 1.05 -1.50
C LEU A 127 6.88 1.55 -1.56
N VAL A 128 7.21 2.53 -0.75
CA VAL A 128 8.58 3.00 -0.57
C VAL A 128 8.97 2.80 0.89
N VAL A 129 10.20 2.37 1.10
CA VAL A 129 10.80 2.20 2.42
C VAL A 129 12.14 2.91 2.45
N ARG A 130 12.22 3.96 3.26
CA ARG A 130 13.48 4.59 3.69
C ARG A 130 13.96 3.88 4.94
N THR A 131 15.21 3.45 4.95
CA THR A 131 15.83 2.68 6.03
C THR A 131 17.00 3.45 6.62
N PHE A 132 17.03 3.53 7.95
CA PHE A 132 18.12 4.01 8.76
C PHE A 132 18.76 2.80 9.44
N GLY A 133 19.90 2.36 8.90
CA GLY A 133 20.63 1.19 9.38
C GLY A 133 21.41 1.49 10.67
N PRO A 134 21.69 0.46 11.51
CA PRO A 134 22.44 0.63 12.75
C PRO A 134 23.91 1.06 12.55
N ASP A 135 24.43 0.89 11.34
CA ASP A 135 25.76 1.34 10.90
C ASP A 135 25.80 2.81 10.46
N GLY A 136 24.67 3.52 10.56
CA GLY A 136 24.51 4.89 10.08
C GLY A 136 24.23 4.99 8.59
N SER A 137 24.02 3.86 7.90
CA SER A 137 23.60 3.88 6.50
C SER A 137 22.16 4.38 6.34
N GLU A 138 21.92 5.10 5.26
CA GLU A 138 20.60 5.60 4.91
C GLU A 138 20.30 5.29 3.45
N PHE A 139 19.20 4.58 3.21
CA PHE A 139 18.86 4.15 1.86
C PHE A 139 17.36 3.99 1.63
N VAL A 140 16.95 4.12 0.36
CA VAL A 140 15.56 4.01 -0.08
C VAL A 140 15.41 2.84 -1.04
N ARG A 141 14.41 1.99 -0.79
CA ARG A 141 13.96 0.90 -1.67
C ARG A 141 12.48 1.07 -1.98
N GLY A 142 12.04 0.60 -3.15
CA GLY A 142 10.67 0.77 -3.60
C GLY A 142 10.11 -0.45 -4.33
N TRP A 143 8.81 -0.63 -4.25
CA TRP A 143 8.07 -1.68 -4.92
C TRP A 143 6.83 -1.09 -5.59
N ARG A 144 6.49 -1.59 -6.78
CA ARG A 144 5.20 -1.32 -7.43
C ARG A 144 4.25 -2.49 -7.22
N VAL A 145 2.97 -2.22 -7.05
CA VAL A 145 1.93 -3.24 -7.02
C VAL A 145 1.65 -3.71 -8.44
N ARG A 146 1.80 -5.01 -8.69
CA ARG A 146 1.48 -5.64 -9.99
C ARG A 146 1.11 -7.11 -9.81
N ASN A 147 0.02 -7.52 -10.45
CA ASN A 147 -0.54 -8.87 -10.33
C ASN A 147 -0.77 -9.26 -8.86
N PHE A 148 -1.39 -8.35 -8.10
CA PHE A 148 -1.71 -8.52 -6.68
C PHE A 148 -0.48 -8.83 -5.82
N TRP A 149 0.67 -8.20 -6.10
CA TRP A 149 1.91 -8.36 -5.33
C TRP A 149 2.90 -7.21 -5.50
N LEU A 150 3.85 -7.10 -4.56
CA LEU A 150 4.97 -6.16 -4.62
C LEU A 150 6.04 -6.62 -5.60
N ARG A 151 6.35 -5.79 -6.60
CA ARG A 151 7.43 -5.99 -7.57
C ARG A 151 8.53 -4.97 -7.34
N PRO A 152 9.79 -5.41 -7.23
CA PRO A 152 10.89 -4.51 -6.93
C PRO A 152 11.06 -3.46 -8.01
N LEU A 153 11.33 -2.23 -7.58
CA LEU A 153 11.80 -1.13 -8.42
C LEU A 153 13.32 -1.13 -8.49
N THR A 154 13.84 -0.64 -9.60
CA THR A 154 15.27 -0.37 -9.75
C THR A 154 15.64 0.90 -8.99
N ALA A 155 16.94 1.09 -8.72
CA ALA A 155 17.42 2.36 -8.16
C ALA A 155 17.11 3.56 -9.07
N GLU A 156 17.01 3.34 -10.39
CA GLU A 156 16.65 4.35 -11.36
C GLU A 156 15.17 4.73 -11.28
N ASP A 157 14.28 3.74 -11.26
CA ASP A 157 12.84 3.94 -11.09
C ASP A 157 12.55 4.78 -9.83
N ILE A 158 13.23 4.49 -8.71
CA ILE A 158 13.02 5.21 -7.44
C ILE A 158 13.56 6.64 -7.53
N ARG A 159 14.74 6.83 -8.14
CA ARG A 159 15.32 8.16 -8.31
C ARG A 159 14.45 9.04 -9.19
N GLU A 160 13.91 8.49 -10.27
CA GLU A 160 12.95 9.19 -11.13
C GLU A 160 11.71 9.61 -10.33
N ALA A 161 11.13 8.70 -9.56
CA ALA A 161 9.96 8.99 -8.72
C ALA A 161 10.23 10.06 -7.65
N TYR A 162 11.43 10.13 -7.09
CA TYR A 162 11.84 11.14 -6.10
C TYR A 162 12.42 12.42 -6.71
N SER A 163 12.63 12.45 -8.03
CA SER A 163 13.23 13.60 -8.71
C SER A 163 12.24 14.71 -9.04
N VAL A 164 10.95 14.49 -8.78
CA VAL A 164 9.88 15.44 -9.11
C VAL A 164 9.02 15.67 -7.88
N ASP A 165 8.88 16.93 -7.50
CA ASP A 165 7.94 17.37 -6.48
C ASP A 165 6.51 17.13 -6.99
N THR A 166 5.71 16.38 -6.24
CA THR A 166 4.38 15.95 -6.67
C THR A 166 3.33 17.07 -6.67
N GLU A 167 3.53 18.15 -5.91
CA GLU A 167 2.61 19.29 -5.88
C GLU A 167 2.93 20.31 -6.98
N THR A 168 4.21 20.53 -7.26
CA THR A 168 4.69 21.62 -8.13
C THR A 168 5.24 21.14 -9.46
N GLY A 169 5.54 19.84 -9.59
CA GLY A 169 6.22 19.26 -10.75
C GLY A 169 7.70 19.69 -10.89
N ALA A 170 8.24 20.36 -9.88
CA ALA A 170 9.61 20.87 -9.91
C ALA A 170 10.63 19.73 -9.78
N SER A 171 11.78 19.86 -10.46
CA SER A 171 12.85 18.89 -10.27
C SER A 171 13.48 19.06 -8.89
N LEU A 172 13.43 18.00 -8.08
CA LEU A 172 14.09 17.90 -6.79
C LEU A 172 15.51 17.37 -6.98
N ALA A 173 16.47 18.08 -6.38
CA ALA A 173 17.82 17.57 -6.26
C ALA A 173 17.83 16.33 -5.35
N PRO A 174 18.61 15.28 -5.65
CA PRO A 174 18.72 14.13 -4.78
C PRO A 174 19.25 14.56 -3.41
N GLU A 175 18.59 14.10 -2.34
CA GLU A 175 18.99 14.38 -0.96
C GLU A 175 20.43 13.88 -0.69
N PRO A 176 21.35 14.75 -0.21
CA PRO A 176 22.71 14.34 0.11
C PRO A 176 22.73 13.27 1.21
N GLY A 177 23.46 12.18 0.98
CA GLY A 177 23.65 11.10 1.97
C GLY A 177 22.65 9.94 1.86
N VAL A 178 21.58 10.08 1.06
CA VAL A 178 20.59 9.02 0.85
C VAL A 178 20.96 8.17 -0.35
N GLU A 179 21.09 6.85 -0.16
CA GLU A 179 21.35 5.92 -1.26
C GLU A 179 20.05 5.34 -1.83
N TYR A 180 19.81 5.51 -3.13
CA TYR A 180 18.71 4.83 -3.83
C TYR A 180 19.16 3.43 -4.24
N ARG A 181 18.54 2.39 -3.68
CA ARG A 181 18.91 0.99 -3.91
C ARG A 181 17.84 0.25 -4.71
N GLN A 182 18.28 -0.70 -5.52
CA GLN A 182 17.37 -1.67 -6.11
C GLN A 182 16.67 -2.45 -4.99
N ALA A 183 15.35 -2.57 -5.09
CA ALA A 183 14.59 -3.34 -4.13
C ALA A 183 14.74 -4.84 -4.35
N GLU A 184 14.61 -5.59 -3.26
CA GLU A 184 14.65 -7.04 -3.28
C GLU A 184 13.28 -7.64 -3.61
N ARG A 185 13.28 -8.88 -4.08
CA ARG A 185 12.03 -9.58 -4.38
C ARG A 185 11.36 -9.99 -3.08
N VAL A 186 10.14 -9.51 -2.85
CA VAL A 186 9.30 -9.97 -1.74
C VAL A 186 8.81 -11.41 -2.03
N PRO A 187 9.17 -12.39 -1.19
CA PRO A 187 8.77 -13.78 -1.41
C PRO A 187 7.27 -13.94 -1.20
N ARG A 188 6.60 -14.61 -2.14
CA ARG A 188 5.19 -14.97 -1.97
C ARG A 188 5.11 -16.11 -0.94
N PRO A 189 4.16 -16.07 0.01
CA PRO A 189 3.87 -17.24 0.84
C PRO A 189 3.67 -18.44 -0.08
N GLU A 190 4.21 -19.59 0.32
CA GLU A 190 3.87 -20.82 -0.37
C GLU A 190 2.35 -20.98 -0.30
N ALA A 191 1.70 -21.19 -1.45
CA ALA A 191 0.30 -21.55 -1.41
C ALA A 191 0.25 -22.86 -0.65
N ASP A 192 -0.29 -22.85 0.58
CA ASP A 192 -0.54 -24.06 1.35
C ASP A 192 -1.10 -25.09 0.38
N GLY A 193 -0.42 -26.22 0.25
CA GLY A 193 -0.66 -27.24 -0.76
C GLY A 193 -2.04 -27.87 -0.64
N SER A 194 -3.10 -27.14 -0.98
CA SER A 194 -4.43 -27.66 -1.26
C SER A 194 -4.44 -28.24 -2.67
N SER A 195 -3.61 -29.25 -2.84
CA SER A 195 -3.76 -30.34 -3.80
C SER A 195 -2.88 -31.48 -3.32
N ALA A 196 -3.16 -31.98 -2.12
CA ALA A 196 -3.15 -33.43 -1.92
C ALA A 196 -4.27 -34.02 -2.80
N SER A 197 -4.06 -33.99 -4.12
CA SER A 197 -4.70 -34.93 -5.03
C SER A 197 -4.14 -36.28 -4.63
N THR A 198 -4.88 -36.95 -3.75
CA THR A 198 -4.80 -38.38 -3.49
C THR A 198 -4.41 -39.07 -4.79
N GLY A 199 -3.18 -39.60 -4.83
CA GLY A 199 -2.74 -40.46 -5.89
C GLY A 199 -3.79 -41.54 -6.09
N ARG A 200 -4.56 -41.41 -7.17
CA ARG A 200 -5.49 -42.42 -7.64
C ARG A 200 -4.63 -43.62 -7.96
N THR A 201 -4.49 -44.50 -6.98
CA THR A 201 -3.81 -45.77 -7.13
C THR A 201 -4.62 -46.52 -8.19
N ALA A 202 -4.07 -46.62 -9.39
CA ALA A 202 -4.64 -47.47 -10.42
C ALA A 202 -4.80 -48.89 -9.83
N PRO A 203 -5.91 -49.59 -10.09
CA PRO A 203 -6.06 -50.96 -9.62
C PRO A 203 -4.88 -51.79 -10.14
N ARG A 204 -4.18 -52.50 -9.24
CA ARG A 204 -3.18 -53.48 -9.65
C ARG A 204 -3.87 -54.52 -10.54
N ASP A 205 -3.46 -54.56 -11.80
CA ASP A 205 -3.85 -55.59 -12.75
C ASP A 205 -3.25 -56.93 -12.29
N ASN A 206 -4.01 -57.70 -11.52
CA ASN A 206 -3.66 -59.04 -11.05
C ASN A 206 -3.94 -60.09 -12.14
N ARG A 207 -3.38 -59.89 -13.35
CA ARG A 207 -3.45 -60.91 -14.40
C ARG A 207 -2.39 -61.99 -14.15
N PRO A 208 -2.77 -63.26 -13.95
CA PRO A 208 -1.79 -64.32 -13.72
C PRO A 208 -0.96 -64.57 -14.99
N PRO A 209 0.32 -64.98 -14.85
CA PRO A 209 1.16 -65.28 -15.99
C PRO A 209 0.62 -66.52 -16.71
N ASN A 210 0.35 -66.35 -18.01
CA ASN A 210 -0.11 -67.40 -18.90
C ASN A 210 1.01 -68.45 -19.03
N ARG A 211 0.88 -69.60 -18.37
CA ARG A 211 1.71 -70.78 -18.65
C ARG A 211 1.35 -71.29 -20.05
N ARG A 212 2.30 -71.26 -20.98
CA ARG A 212 2.29 -72.16 -22.12
C ARG A 212 3.61 -72.93 -22.17
N ASN A 213 3.43 -74.25 -22.26
CA ASN A 213 4.42 -75.26 -22.63
C ASN A 213 5.01 -74.97 -24.01
#